data_AF-A0A501XBW1-F1
#
_entry.id   AF-A0A501XBW1-F1
#
_cell.length_a   1.000
_cell.length_b   1.000
_cell.length_c   1.000
_cell.angle_alpha   90.00
_cell.angle_beta   90.00
_cell.angle_gamma   90.00
#
_symmetry.space_group_name_H-M   'P 1'
#
loop_
_entity.id
_entity.type
_entity.pdbx_description
1 polymer ?
#
loop_
_entity_poly.entity_id
_entity_poly.type
_entity_poly.pdbx_seq_one_letter_code
_entity_poly.pdbx_strand_id
1 'polypeptide(L)'
;MTKDLKRARGAFNLNIANIVIFPIFFILFLVFAGTIFAVATTSRSEEGATALAAGVGIGLIFFWLFGIFEFGIWIAALVLTALAANIKNQEKNTKTLLWVGFGLSFVFPLIGAIIAIVGAAKLKKYLLATESTNKYY
;
A
#
# COMPACT_ATOMS: atom_id res chain seq x y z
N MET A 1 22.81 -7.54 9.54
CA MET A 1 21.71 -6.96 8.77
C MET A 1 21.98 -5.48 8.58
N THR A 2 22.59 -5.15 7.44
CA THR A 2 22.90 -3.79 6.99
C THR A 2 21.64 -2.92 6.89
N LYS A 3 21.82 -1.60 7.02
CA LYS A 3 20.76 -0.60 6.85
C LYS A 3 20.03 -0.74 5.51
N ASP A 4 20.76 -1.10 4.46
CA ASP A 4 20.23 -1.26 3.11
C ASP A 4 19.37 -2.53 2.98
N LEU A 5 19.75 -3.63 3.64
CA LEU A 5 18.91 -4.82 3.72
C LEU A 5 17.62 -4.55 4.52
N LYS A 6 17.67 -3.71 5.57
CA LYS A 6 16.46 -3.26 6.28
C LYS A 6 15.52 -2.48 5.36
N ARG A 7 16.06 -1.55 4.56
CA ARG A 7 15.29 -0.75 3.60
C ARG A 7 14.64 -1.60 2.52
N ALA A 8 15.39 -2.53 1.92
CA ALA A 8 14.86 -3.45 0.90
C ALA A 8 13.75 -4.36 1.45
N ARG A 9 13.94 -4.91 2.67
CA ARG A 9 12.90 -5.69 3.36
C ARG A 9 11.68 -4.84 3.70
N GLY A 10 11.89 -3.62 4.18
CA GLY A 10 10.82 -2.69 4.51
C GLY A 10 9.98 -2.33 3.29
N ALA A 11 10.61 -1.96 2.17
CA ALA A 11 9.93 -1.70 0.90
C ALA A 11 9.13 -2.93 0.43
N PHE A 12 9.71 -4.12 0.50
CA PHE A 12 9.01 -5.36 0.14
C PHE A 12 7.77 -5.61 1.01
N ASN A 13 7.94 -5.59 2.34
CA ASN A 13 6.85 -5.88 3.28
C ASN A 13 5.72 -4.85 3.20
N LEU A 14 6.05 -3.56 3.10
CA LEU A 14 5.04 -2.51 3.07
C LEU A 14 4.29 -2.44 1.74
N ASN A 15 4.94 -2.72 0.61
CA ASN A 15 4.20 -2.85 -0.66
C ASN A 15 3.30 -4.10 -0.65
N ILE A 16 3.71 -5.21 -0.03
CA ILE A 16 2.82 -6.38 0.16
C ILE A 16 1.62 -6.01 1.05
N ALA A 17 1.87 -5.36 2.19
CA ALA A 17 0.80 -4.91 3.07
C ALA A 17 -0.17 -3.99 2.32
N ASN A 18 0.34 -3.06 1.51
CA ASN A 18 -0.47 -2.19 0.68
C ASN A 18 -1.34 -2.96 -0.32
N ILE A 19 -0.79 -3.99 -0.99
CA ILE A 19 -1.55 -4.85 -1.90
C ILE A 19 -2.62 -5.69 -1.19
N VAL A 20 -2.39 -6.11 0.05
CA VAL A 20 -3.34 -6.94 0.79
C VAL A 20 -4.45 -6.09 1.41
N ILE A 21 -4.10 -4.92 1.94
CA ILE A 21 -5.05 -4.03 2.64
C ILE A 21 -5.96 -3.31 1.64
N PHE A 22 -5.43 -2.92 0.47
CA PHE A 22 -6.19 -2.17 -0.53
C PHE A 22 -7.48 -2.90 -1.00
N PRO A 23 -7.45 -4.19 -1.42
CA PRO A 23 -8.66 -4.92 -1.80
C PRO A 23 -9.65 -5.11 -0.65
N ILE A 24 -9.17 -5.34 0.57
CA ILE A 24 -10.03 -5.49 1.74
C ILE A 24 -10.79 -4.18 1.99
N PHE A 25 -10.09 -3.06 1.95
CA PHE A 25 -10.69 -1.74 2.11
C PHE A 25 -11.67 -1.42 0.97
N PHE A 26 -11.30 -1.74 -0.27
CA PHE A 26 -12.15 -1.55 -1.43
C PHE A 26 -13.45 -2.37 -1.36
N ILE A 27 -13.40 -3.63 -0.91
CA ILE A 27 -14.59 -4.46 -0.71
C ILE A 27 -15.49 -3.88 0.39
N LEU A 28 -14.90 -3.48 1.53
CA LEU A 28 -15.65 -2.85 2.63
C LEU A 28 -16.33 -1.54 2.17
N PHE A 29 -15.64 -0.75 1.34
CA PHE A 29 -16.20 0.44 0.71
C PHE A 29 -17.40 0.11 -0.17
N LEU A 30 -17.30 -0.89 -1.05
CA LEU A 30 -18.40 -1.30 -1.93
C LEU A 30 -19.61 -1.82 -1.15
N VAL A 31 -19.39 -2.63 -0.10
CA VAL A 31 -20.46 -3.14 0.77
C VAL A 31 -21.18 -1.99 1.48
N PHE A 32 -20.42 -1.03 2.03
CA PHE A 32 -21.00 0.14 2.66
C PHE A 32 -21.78 1.00 1.66
N ALA A 33 -21.19 1.34 0.52
CA ALA A 33 -21.84 2.13 -0.52
C ALA A 33 -23.12 1.46 -1.02
N GLY A 34 -23.10 0.13 -1.20
CA GLY A 34 -24.28 -0.66 -1.55
C GLY A 34 -25.38 -0.63 -0.48
N THR A 35 -25.00 -0.68 0.80
CA THR A 35 -25.96 -0.61 1.91
C THR A 35 -26.60 0.77 2.01
N ILE A 36 -25.81 1.84 1.89
CA ILE A 36 -26.34 3.22 1.85
C ILE A 36 -27.29 3.40 0.67
N PHE A 37 -26.91 2.92 -0.52
CA PHE A 37 -27.76 3.00 -1.71
C PHE A 37 -29.09 2.23 -1.54
N ALA A 38 -29.04 1.02 -0.97
CA ALA A 38 -30.23 0.21 -0.71
C ALA A 38 -31.18 0.86 0.33
N VAL A 39 -30.63 1.43 1.40
CA VAL A 39 -31.45 2.14 2.41
C VAL A 39 -32.02 3.43 1.82
N ALA A 40 -31.24 4.20 1.05
CA ALA A 40 -31.70 5.43 0.41
C ALA A 40 -32.83 5.21 -0.60
N THR A 41 -32.88 4.05 -1.25
CA THR A 41 -33.92 3.72 -2.24
C THR A 41 -35.20 3.12 -1.63
N THR A 42 -35.15 2.65 -0.37
CA THR A 42 -36.27 1.96 0.30
C THR A 42 -36.91 2.76 1.44
N SER A 43 -36.22 3.76 1.99
CA SER A 43 -36.75 4.59 3.07
C SER A 43 -37.62 5.74 2.54
N ARG A 44 -38.91 5.73 2.87
CA ARG A 44 -39.87 6.82 2.58
C ARG A 44 -40.34 7.58 3.83
N SER A 45 -39.90 7.16 5.02
CA SER A 45 -40.26 7.78 6.30
C SER A 45 -39.16 8.73 6.80
N GLU A 46 -39.54 9.75 7.58
CA GLU A 46 -38.58 10.64 8.25
C GLU A 46 -37.62 9.87 9.16
N GLU A 47 -38.11 8.86 9.89
CA GLU A 47 -37.29 7.98 10.73
C GLU A 47 -36.22 7.23 9.91
N GLY A 48 -36.59 6.73 8.73
CA GLY A 48 -35.67 6.09 7.78
C GLY A 48 -34.61 7.06 7.25
N ALA A 49 -34.99 8.31 6.98
CA ALA A 49 -34.06 9.36 6.55
C ALA A 49 -33.05 9.74 7.66
N THR A 50 -33.50 9.83 8.93
CA THR A 50 -32.59 10.08 10.06
C THR A 50 -31.65 8.92 10.34
N ALA A 51 -32.12 7.67 10.24
CA ALA A 51 -31.28 6.49 10.40
C ALA A 51 -30.24 6.38 9.25
N LEU A 52 -30.64 6.70 8.02
CA LEU A 52 -29.75 6.80 6.88
C LEU A 52 -28.67 7.86 7.10
N ALA A 53 -29.04 9.07 7.52
CA ALA A 53 -28.09 10.15 7.77
C ALA A 53 -27.08 9.78 8.88
N ALA A 54 -27.54 9.15 9.96
CA ALA A 54 -26.67 8.65 11.03
C ALA A 54 -25.72 7.54 10.52
N GLY A 55 -26.22 6.60 9.72
CA GLY A 55 -25.42 5.54 9.09
C GLY A 55 -24.38 6.07 8.12
N VAL A 56 -24.73 7.06 7.30
CA VAL A 56 -23.78 7.79 6.42
C VAL A 56 -22.73 8.51 7.26
N GLY A 57 -23.14 9.22 8.31
CA GLY A 57 -22.22 9.94 9.20
C GLY A 57 -21.20 9.04 9.88
N ILE A 58 -21.66 7.94 10.50
CA ILE A 58 -20.78 6.93 11.12
C ILE A 58 -19.87 6.30 10.07
N GLY A 59 -20.41 5.93 8.90
CA GLY A 59 -19.64 5.36 7.82
C GLY A 59 -18.53 6.29 7.32
N LEU A 60 -18.83 7.57 7.11
CA LEU A 60 -17.83 8.58 6.71
C LEU A 60 -16.71 8.72 7.73
N ILE A 61 -17.04 8.68 9.04
CA ILE A 61 -16.02 8.68 10.11
C ILE A 61 -15.14 7.43 10.02
N PHE A 62 -15.74 6.25 9.81
CA PHE A 62 -15.00 5.01 9.60
C PHE A 62 -14.11 5.08 8.35
N PHE A 63 -14.61 5.56 7.21
CA PHE A 63 -13.79 5.75 6.00
C PHE A 63 -12.65 6.73 6.22
N TRP A 64 -12.87 7.80 6.97
CA TRP A 64 -11.83 8.78 7.25
C TRP A 64 -10.73 8.20 8.13
N LEU A 65 -11.09 7.49 9.20
CA LEU A 65 -10.13 6.82 10.10
C LEU A 65 -9.33 5.74 9.39
N PHE A 66 -10.00 4.89 8.61
CA PHE A 66 -9.33 3.83 7.84
C PHE A 66 -8.54 4.39 6.65
N GLY A 67 -9.04 5.43 5.99
CA GLY A 67 -8.35 6.10 4.89
C GLY A 67 -7.05 6.77 5.33
N ILE A 68 -7.02 7.40 6.52
CA ILE A 68 -5.78 7.92 7.10
C ILE A 68 -4.78 6.81 7.39
N PHE A 69 -5.26 5.67 7.92
CA PHE A 69 -4.42 4.52 8.18
C PHE A 69 -3.82 3.93 6.90
N GLU A 70 -4.65 3.70 5.88
CA GLU A 70 -4.23 3.22 4.56
C GLU A 70 -3.23 4.19 3.92
N PHE A 71 -3.52 5.50 3.97
CA PHE A 71 -2.65 6.54 3.46
C PHE A 71 -1.27 6.51 4.13
N GLY A 72 -1.21 6.29 5.45
CA GLY A 72 0.04 6.12 6.18
C GLY A 72 0.88 4.93 5.67
N ILE A 73 0.24 3.80 5.40
CA ILE A 73 0.90 2.61 4.85
C ILE A 73 1.39 2.88 3.43
N TRP A 74 0.58 3.52 2.60
CA TRP A 74 0.94 3.86 1.22
C TRP A 74 2.15 4.81 1.17
N ILE A 75 2.16 5.88 1.98
CA ILE A 75 3.29 6.80 2.07
C ILE A 75 4.54 6.09 2.59
N ALA A 76 4.43 5.25 3.61
CA ALA A 76 5.57 4.48 4.12
C ALA A 76 6.14 3.52 3.06
N ALA A 77 5.27 2.87 2.28
CA ALA A 77 5.68 2.03 1.16
C ALA A 77 6.43 2.84 0.09
N LEU A 78 5.91 4.02 -0.28
CA LEU A 78 6.55 4.92 -1.25
C LEU A 78 7.93 5.37 -0.78
N VAL A 79 8.04 5.86 0.45
CA VAL A 79 9.30 6.35 1.03
C VAL A 79 10.35 5.24 1.07
N LEU A 80 9.98 4.04 1.53
CA LEU A 80 10.93 2.92 1.56
C LEU A 80 11.30 2.43 0.17
N THR A 81 10.38 2.47 -0.79
CA THR A 81 10.68 2.15 -2.19
C THR A 81 11.68 3.14 -2.78
N ALA A 82 11.49 4.43 -2.56
CA ALA A 82 12.44 5.47 -2.99
C ALA A 82 13.80 5.34 -2.29
N LEU A 83 13.82 5.05 -0.99
CA LEU A 83 15.05 4.80 -0.25
C LEU A 83 15.78 3.55 -0.77
N ALA A 84 15.05 2.50 -1.13
CA ALA A 84 15.61 1.30 -1.75
C ALA A 84 16.18 1.61 -3.16
N ALA A 85 15.47 2.41 -3.96
CA ALA A 85 15.89 2.83 -5.29
C ALA A 85 17.16 3.70 -5.28
N ASN A 86 17.47 4.32 -4.13
CA ASN A 86 18.66 5.16 -3.93
C ASN A 86 19.88 4.41 -3.38
N ILE A 87 19.79 3.11 -3.10
CA ILE A 87 20.94 2.32 -2.68
C ILE A 87 21.99 2.30 -3.81
N LYS A 88 23.25 2.57 -3.45
CA LYS A 88 24.39 2.55 -4.38
C LYS A 88 24.80 1.10 -4.68
N ASN A 89 25.43 0.87 -5.84
CA ASN A 89 25.93 -0.46 -6.25
C ASN A 89 24.84 -1.55 -6.37
N GLN A 90 23.65 -1.19 -6.85
CA GLN A 90 22.63 -2.17 -7.23
C GLN A 90 22.56 -2.31 -8.76
N GLU A 91 22.07 -3.47 -9.23
CA GLU A 91 21.84 -3.70 -10.66
C GLU A 91 20.93 -2.63 -11.27
N LYS A 92 21.27 -2.17 -12.48
CA LYS A 92 20.50 -1.14 -13.21
C LYS A 92 19.02 -1.53 -13.33
N ASN A 93 18.74 -2.78 -13.67
CA ASN A 93 17.36 -3.28 -13.83
C ASN A 93 16.57 -3.23 -12.51
N THR A 94 17.21 -3.56 -11.38
CA THR A 94 16.58 -3.50 -10.05
C THR A 94 16.27 -2.05 -9.66
N LYS A 95 17.21 -1.14 -9.90
CA LYS A 95 17.01 0.30 -9.69
C LYS A 95 15.86 0.85 -10.52
N THR A 96 15.80 0.50 -11.81
CA THR A 96 14.71 0.91 -12.70
C THR A 96 13.37 0.40 -12.21
N LEU A 97 13.26 -0.87 -11.82
CA LEU A 97 12.01 -1.43 -11.29
C LEU A 97 11.53 -0.67 -10.04
N LEU A 98 12.43 -0.33 -9.12
CA LEU A 98 12.06 0.42 -7.92
C LEU A 98 11.59 1.85 -8.23
N TRP A 99 12.24 2.57 -9.15
CA TRP A 99 11.80 3.90 -9.58
C TRP A 99 10.51 3.88 -10.39
N VAL A 100 10.35 2.92 -11.28
CA VAL A 100 9.12 2.73 -12.06
C VAL A 100 7.97 2.34 -11.14
N GLY A 101 8.19 1.44 -10.19
CA GLY A 101 7.21 1.08 -9.16
C GLY A 101 6.79 2.29 -8.34
N PHE A 102 7.76 3.07 -7.84
CA PHE A 102 7.51 4.32 -7.12
C PHE A 102 6.68 5.32 -7.94
N GLY A 103 7.08 5.58 -9.19
CA GLY A 103 6.38 6.54 -10.06
C GLY A 103 4.97 6.08 -10.43
N LEU A 104 4.80 4.81 -10.79
CA LEU A 104 3.50 4.24 -11.12
C LEU A 104 2.57 4.19 -9.91
N SER A 105 3.07 4.10 -8.68
CA SER A 105 2.22 4.08 -7.49
C SER A 105 1.40 5.37 -7.27
N PHE A 106 1.73 6.48 -7.94
CA PHE A 106 0.92 7.71 -7.92
C PHE A 106 -0.28 7.68 -8.88
N VAL A 107 -0.18 6.93 -9.98
CA VAL A 107 -1.22 6.86 -11.02
C VAL A 107 -2.03 5.58 -10.90
N PHE A 108 -1.32 4.47 -10.72
CA PHE A 108 -1.85 3.12 -10.55
C PHE A 108 -1.25 2.49 -9.29
N PRO A 109 -1.79 2.78 -8.09
CA PRO A 109 -1.24 2.35 -6.80
C PRO A 109 -0.93 0.84 -6.75
N LEU A 110 -1.86 0.01 -7.22
CA LEU A 110 -1.71 -1.44 -7.22
C LEU A 110 -0.59 -1.93 -8.16
N ILE A 111 -0.56 -1.41 -9.40
CA ILE A 111 0.44 -1.79 -10.40
C ILE A 111 1.84 -1.34 -9.94
N GLY A 112 1.94 -0.10 -9.44
CA GLY A 112 3.18 0.43 -8.88
C GLY A 112 3.70 -0.41 -7.72
N ALA A 113 2.83 -0.81 -6.79
CA ALA A 113 3.18 -1.67 -5.66
C ALA A 113 3.69 -3.05 -6.12
N ILE A 114 3.06 -3.67 -7.12
CA ILE A 114 3.51 -4.96 -7.68
C ILE A 114 4.92 -4.84 -8.25
N ILE A 115 5.18 -3.81 -9.07
CA ILE A 115 6.49 -3.59 -9.67
C ILE A 115 7.54 -3.29 -8.60
N ALA A 116 7.20 -2.48 -7.59
CA ALA A 116 8.06 -2.17 -6.45
C ALA A 116 8.41 -3.44 -5.65
N ILE A 117 7.49 -4.39 -5.46
CA ILE A 117 7.76 -5.68 -4.82
C ILE A 117 8.80 -6.48 -5.59
N VAL A 118 8.67 -6.56 -6.92
CA VAL A 118 9.64 -7.30 -7.77
C VAL A 118 11.03 -6.67 -7.65
N GLY A 119 11.11 -5.33 -7.71
CA GLY A 119 12.36 -4.60 -7.50
C GLY A 119 12.95 -4.84 -6.11
N ALA A 120 12.15 -4.73 -5.06
CA ALA A 120 12.59 -4.91 -3.67
C ALA A 120 13.03 -6.36 -3.38
N ALA A 121 12.36 -7.36 -3.98
CA ALA A 121 12.72 -8.76 -3.88
C ALA A 121 14.07 -9.05 -4.53
N LYS A 122 14.32 -8.51 -5.73
CA LYS A 122 15.62 -8.62 -6.41
C LYS A 122 16.73 -7.96 -5.59
N LEU A 123 16.50 -6.74 -5.10
CA LEU A 123 17.46 -6.03 -4.26
C LEU A 123 17.78 -6.78 -2.96
N LYS A 124 16.75 -7.32 -2.29
CA LYS A 124 16.92 -8.13 -1.08
C LYS A 124 17.79 -9.37 -1.34
N LYS A 125 17.58 -10.08 -2.45
CA LYS A 125 18.40 -11.25 -2.83
C LYS A 125 19.85 -10.86 -3.07
N TYR A 126 20.09 -9.78 -3.81
CA TYR A 126 21.44 -9.26 -4.07
C TYR A 126 22.18 -8.92 -2.78
N LEU A 127 21.56 -8.11 -1.89
CA LEU A 127 22.19 -7.69 -0.65
C LEU A 127 22.46 -8.85 0.33
N LEU A 128 21.61 -9.87 0.35
CA LEU A 128 21.84 -11.07 1.15
C LEU A 128 23.04 -11.88 0.66
N ALA A 129 23.20 -12.00 -0.66
CA ALA A 129 24.37 -12.65 -1.24
C ALA A 129 25.65 -11.88 -0.86
N THR A 130 25.66 -10.55 -0.99
CA THR A 130 26.82 -9.72 -0.63
C THR A 130 27.17 -9.76 0.86
N GLU A 131 26.18 -9.73 1.78
CA GLU A 131 26.43 -9.89 3.23
C GLU A 131 27.03 -11.27 3.55
N SER A 132 26.63 -12.32 2.82
CA SER A 132 27.15 -13.67 3.05
C SER A 132 28.60 -13.81 2.60
N THR A 133 28.98 -13.24 1.46
CA THR A 133 30.35 -13.29 0.94
C THR A 133 31.31 -12.52 1.85
N ASN A 134 30.91 -11.35 2.35
CA ASN A 134 31.73 -10.52 3.26
C ASN A 134 31.89 -11.08 4.68
N LYS A 135 31.16 -12.13 5.06
CA LYS A 135 31.31 -12.77 6.37
C LYS A 135 32.44 -13.81 6.42
N TYR A 136 32.94 -14.23 5.25
CA TYR A 136 33.97 -15.28 5.12
C TYR A 136 35.32 -14.73 4.64
N TYR A 137 35.46 -13.41 4.56
CA TYR A 137 36.70 -12.68 4.36
C TYR A 137 36.90 -11.73 5.55
#